data_AF-A0A957XUG6-F1
#
_entry.id   AF-A0A957XUG6-F1
#
_cell.length_a   1.000
_cell.length_b   1.000
_cell.length_c   1.000
_cell.angle_alpha   90.00
_cell.angle_beta   90.00
_cell.angle_gamma   90.00
#
_symmetry.space_group_name_H-M   'P 1'
#
loop_
_entity.id
_entity.type
_entity.pdbx_description
1 polymer ?
#
loop_
_entity_poly.entity_id
_entity_poly.type
_entity_poly.pdbx_seq_one_letter_code
_entity_poly.pdbx_strand_id
1 'polypeptide(L)'
;SVTTEYGDYTPCIQNNEPQSACFVSDGQWDAPNMGSIDSEPTIQVWGNCTPGQLQCMQLACNQEPVQATCSKTGAGWFYYGACPADATVVQ
;
A
#
# COMPACT_ATOMS: atom_id res chain seq x y z
N SER A 1 -0.47 11.54 -9.16
CA SER A 1 0.53 10.47 -9.36
C SER A 1 0.85 9.86 -8.01
N VAL A 2 1.29 8.61 -7.98
CA VAL A 2 1.81 7.97 -6.76
C VAL A 2 3.28 7.68 -7.01
N THR A 3 4.15 8.46 -6.39
CA THR A 3 5.59 8.35 -6.57
C THR A 3 6.23 8.27 -5.19
N THR A 4 7.10 7.29 -5.01
CA THR A 4 7.83 7.06 -3.76
C THR A 4 9.32 7.00 -4.06
N GLU A 5 10.15 6.81 -3.03
CA GLU A 5 11.57 6.54 -3.23
C GLU A 5 11.82 5.24 -4.03
N TYR A 6 10.83 4.35 -4.10
CA TYR A 6 10.88 3.05 -4.77
C TYR A 6 10.19 3.04 -6.13
N GLY A 7 9.98 4.20 -6.77
CA GLY A 7 9.48 4.29 -8.15
C GLY A 7 8.22 5.14 -8.34
N ASP A 8 7.81 5.29 -9.61
CA ASP A 8 6.53 5.88 -10.00
C ASP A 8 5.51 4.77 -10.29
N TYR A 9 4.46 4.71 -9.48
CA TYR A 9 3.39 3.71 -9.55
C TYR A 9 2.22 4.17 -10.41
N THR A 10 2.23 5.40 -10.92
CA THR A 10 1.19 5.92 -11.82
C THR A 10 0.93 5.00 -13.01
N PRO A 11 1.94 4.41 -13.69
CA PRO A 11 1.72 3.45 -14.76
C PRO A 11 1.05 2.16 -14.29
N CYS A 12 1.40 1.64 -13.11
CA CYS A 12 0.77 0.44 -12.56
C CYS A 12 -0.71 0.66 -12.25
N ILE A 13 -1.05 1.84 -11.73
CA ILE A 13 -2.45 2.24 -11.50
C ILE A 13 -3.22 2.28 -12.82
N GLN A 14 -2.65 2.87 -13.87
CA GLN A 14 -3.31 3.03 -15.17
C GLN A 14 -3.50 1.70 -15.91
N ASN A 15 -2.55 0.78 -15.76
CA ASN A 15 -2.55 -0.51 -16.45
C ASN A 15 -3.13 -1.65 -15.60
N ASN A 16 -3.57 -1.36 -14.36
CA ASN A 16 -4.06 -2.36 -13.40
C ASN A 16 -3.02 -3.48 -13.14
N GLU A 17 -1.77 -3.10 -12.99
CA GLU A 17 -0.63 -3.98 -12.70
C GLU A 17 -0.37 -4.05 -11.19
N PRO A 18 0.21 -5.16 -10.68
CA PRO A 18 0.64 -5.25 -9.30
C PRO A 18 1.77 -4.24 -9.01
N GLN A 19 1.87 -3.81 -7.76
CA GLN A 19 2.89 -2.86 -7.29
C GLN A 19 4.33 -3.29 -7.61
N SER A 20 4.61 -4.59 -7.63
CA SER A 20 5.95 -5.10 -7.96
C SER A 20 6.39 -4.78 -9.39
N ALA A 21 5.46 -4.60 -10.33
CA ALA A 21 5.78 -4.25 -11.71
C ALA A 21 6.39 -2.83 -11.85
N CYS A 22 6.10 -1.93 -10.90
CA CYS A 22 6.64 -0.57 -10.88
C CYS A 22 7.67 -0.34 -9.76
N PHE A 23 7.99 -1.40 -9.00
CA PHE A 23 8.95 -1.31 -7.91
C PHE A 23 10.38 -1.16 -8.43
N VAL A 24 11.07 -0.14 -7.93
CA VAL A 24 12.49 0.11 -8.17
C VAL A 24 13.19 0.10 -6.81
N SER A 25 14.12 -0.83 -6.63
CA SER A 25 14.94 -0.84 -5.41
C SER A 25 15.88 0.37 -5.42
N ASP A 26 16.00 1.05 -4.28
CA ASP A 26 16.96 2.13 -4.06
C ASP A 26 18.37 1.61 -3.72
N GLY A 27 18.53 0.28 -3.62
CA GLY A 27 19.81 -0.39 -3.36
C GLY A 27 20.29 -0.31 -1.91
N GLN A 28 19.49 0.22 -0.98
CA GLN A 28 19.87 0.24 0.44
C GLN A 28 19.72 -1.15 1.07
N TRP A 29 20.61 -1.46 2.02
CA TRP A 29 20.67 -2.76 2.66
C TRP A 29 19.38 -3.16 3.40
N ASP A 30 18.71 -2.18 4.02
CA ASP A 30 17.46 -2.37 4.78
C ASP A 30 16.22 -1.97 4.00
N ALA A 31 16.34 -1.80 2.68
CA ALA A 31 15.23 -1.48 1.81
C ALA A 31 14.38 -2.71 1.47
N PRO A 32 13.11 -2.51 1.08
CA PRO A 32 12.32 -3.57 0.47
C PRO A 32 13.04 -4.14 -0.75
N ASN A 33 12.85 -5.45 -0.99
CA ASN A 33 13.34 -6.13 -2.19
C ASN A 33 12.18 -6.75 -2.97
N MET A 34 12.42 -7.11 -4.22
CA MET A 34 11.38 -7.62 -5.12
C MET A 34 10.61 -8.79 -4.51
N GLY A 35 11.30 -9.77 -3.91
CA GLY A 35 10.62 -10.92 -3.28
C GLY A 35 9.72 -10.51 -2.11
N SER A 36 10.12 -9.50 -1.35
CA SER A 36 9.29 -8.97 -0.27
C SER A 36 8.07 -8.19 -0.78
N ILE A 37 8.18 -7.52 -1.93
CA ILE A 37 7.08 -6.76 -2.55
C ILE A 37 6.11 -7.69 -3.28
N ASP A 38 6.61 -8.73 -3.96
CA ASP A 38 5.78 -9.79 -4.58
C ASP A 38 4.97 -10.58 -3.54
N SER A 39 5.45 -10.64 -2.29
CA SER A 39 4.73 -11.28 -1.19
C SER A 39 3.66 -10.39 -0.53
N GLU A 40 3.66 -9.08 -0.81
CA GLU A 40 2.62 -8.19 -0.30
C GLU A 40 1.30 -8.41 -1.04
N PRO A 41 0.15 -8.32 -0.35
CA PRO A 41 -1.14 -8.25 -0.99
C PRO A 41 -1.24 -7.09 -1.98
N THR A 42 -2.12 -7.24 -2.98
CA THR A 42 -2.41 -6.18 -3.94
C THR A 42 -2.93 -4.92 -3.23
N ILE A 43 -2.36 -3.76 -3.56
CA ILE A 43 -2.88 -2.46 -3.12
C ILE A 43 -4.31 -2.29 -3.61
N GLN A 44 -5.21 -1.98 -2.67
CA GLN A 44 -6.62 -1.72 -2.94
C GLN A 44 -6.91 -0.23 -3.04
N VAL A 45 -6.17 0.58 -2.28
CA VAL A 45 -6.23 2.05 -2.35
C VAL A 45 -4.84 2.59 -2.59
N TRP A 46 -4.64 3.21 -3.75
CA TRP A 46 -3.38 3.83 -4.12
C TRP A 46 -3.26 5.24 -3.54
N GLY A 47 -2.08 5.55 -3.00
CA GLY A 47 -1.79 6.86 -2.42
C GLY A 47 -0.54 6.81 -1.56
N ASN A 48 0.15 7.95 -1.47
CA ASN A 48 1.35 8.06 -0.65
C ASN A 48 1.03 7.86 0.83
N CYS A 49 1.76 6.97 1.48
CA CYS A 49 1.57 6.61 2.89
C CYS A 49 2.89 6.28 3.60
N THR A 50 2.86 6.23 4.93
CA THR A 50 4.03 5.81 5.72
C THR A 50 4.14 4.28 5.73
N PRO A 51 5.25 3.67 5.29
CA PRO A 51 5.39 2.21 5.22
C PRO A 51 5.02 1.50 6.52
N GLY A 52 4.19 0.45 6.43
CA GLY A 52 3.74 -0.32 7.60
C GLY A 52 2.75 0.41 8.53
N GLN A 53 2.37 1.65 8.23
CA GLN A 53 1.35 2.36 9.01
C GLN A 53 0.02 1.63 8.92
N LEU A 54 -0.53 1.31 10.09
CA LEU A 54 -1.88 0.80 10.23
C LEU A 54 -2.86 1.96 10.33
N GLN A 55 -3.98 1.88 9.60
CA GLN A 55 -5.11 2.79 9.76
C GLN A 55 -6.43 2.11 9.46
N CYS A 56 -7.49 2.59 10.11
CA CYS A 56 -8.84 2.15 9.82
C CYS A 56 -9.42 2.97 8.68
N MET A 57 -9.72 2.33 7.56
CA MET A 57 -10.23 3.03 6.38
C MET A 57 -11.10 2.11 5.52
N GLN A 58 -11.87 2.69 4.60
CA GLN A 58 -12.55 1.93 3.56
C GLN A 58 -11.58 1.63 2.42
N LEU A 59 -11.39 0.34 2.11
CA LEU A 59 -10.54 -0.08 0.98
C LEU A 59 -11.32 -0.21 -0.34
N ALA A 60 -12.64 -0.12 -0.28
CA ALA A 60 -13.53 -0.11 -1.43
C ALA A 60 -14.81 0.68 -1.11
N CYS A 61 -15.44 1.23 -2.15
CA CYS A 61 -16.68 1.99 -2.00
C CYS A 61 -17.79 1.15 -1.35
N ASN A 62 -18.51 1.75 -0.41
CA ASN A 62 -19.66 1.15 0.28
C ASN A 62 -19.35 -0.14 1.07
N GLN A 63 -18.10 -0.32 1.52
CA GLN A 63 -17.71 -1.41 2.42
C GLN A 63 -17.51 -0.88 3.84
N GLU A 64 -17.62 -1.76 4.84
CA GLU A 64 -17.24 -1.40 6.20
C GLU A 64 -15.74 -1.08 6.27
N PRO A 65 -15.33 -0.11 7.11
CA PRO A 65 -13.92 0.16 7.35
C PRO A 65 -13.20 -1.06 7.90
N VAL A 66 -11.99 -1.28 7.42
CA VAL A 66 -11.10 -2.36 7.85
C VAL A 66 -9.78 -1.75 8.29
N GLN A 67 -9.03 -2.49 9.11
CA GLN A 67 -7.66 -2.13 9.39
C GLN A 67 -6.84 -2.45 8.13
N ALA A 68 -6.27 -1.41 7.54
CA ALA A 68 -5.38 -1.50 6.40
C ALA A 68 -3.95 -1.21 6.83
N THR A 69 -2.98 -1.84 6.17
CA THR A 69 -1.57 -1.49 6.31
C THR A 69 -1.06 -0.86 5.03
N CYS A 70 -0.22 0.16 5.17
CA CYS A 70 0.52 0.73 4.05
C CYS A 70 1.61 -0.25 3.57
N SER A 71 1.76 -0.40 2.25
CA SER A 71 2.84 -1.17 1.62
C SER A 71 4.20 -0.68 2.10
N LYS A 72 5.18 -1.60 2.14
CA LYS A 72 6.59 -1.30 2.36
C LYS A 72 7.14 -0.23 1.43
N THR A 73 6.56 -0.09 0.24
CA THR A 73 6.95 0.91 -0.76
C THR A 73 6.37 2.30 -0.51
N GLY A 74 5.44 2.45 0.44
CA GLY A 74 4.71 3.70 0.69
C GLY A 74 3.67 4.05 -0.38
N ALA A 75 3.37 3.14 -1.31
CA ALA A 75 2.56 3.43 -2.50
C ALA A 75 1.04 3.24 -2.32
N GLY A 76 0.59 2.65 -1.21
CA GLY A 76 -0.83 2.48 -0.95
C GLY A 76 -1.13 1.47 0.14
N TRP A 77 -2.41 1.18 0.31
CA TRP A 77 -2.95 0.35 1.39
C TRP A 77 -3.60 -0.93 0.90
N PHE A 78 -3.47 -1.98 1.71
CA PHE A 78 -4.16 -3.25 1.54
C PHE A 78 -4.67 -3.77 2.88
N TYR A 79 -5.60 -4.74 2.82
CA TYR A 79 -6.22 -5.33 4.00
C TYR A 79 -5.19 -5.96 4.95
N TYR A 80 -5.28 -5.61 6.23
CA TYR A 80 -4.50 -6.22 7.31
C TYR A 80 -5.39 -7.01 8.28
N GLY A 81 -6.54 -6.44 8.67
CA GLY A 81 -7.42 -7.05 9.66
C GLY A 81 -8.70 -6.26 9.95
N ALA A 82 -9.41 -6.64 11.01
CA ALA A 82 -10.54 -5.88 11.51
C ALA A 82 -10.08 -4.61 12.24
N CYS A 83 -10.89 -3.55 12.18
CA CYS A 83 -10.62 -2.33 12.95
C CYS A 83 -10.65 -2.58 14.46
N PRO A 84 -9.71 -2.01 15.24
CA PRO A 84 -9.82 -1.94 16.69
C PRO A 84 -11.12 -1.24 17.10
N ALA A 85 -11.74 -1.67 18.21
CA ALA A 85 -13.05 -1.18 18.65
C ALA A 85 -13.08 0.33 18.94
N ASP A 86 -11.93 0.93 19.21
CA ASP A 86 -11.71 2.33 19.55
C ASP A 86 -11.03 3.13 18.42
N ALA A 87 -10.83 2.54 17.24
CA ALA A 87 -10.14 3.21 16.15
C ALA A 87 -11.01 4.27 15.47
N THR A 88 -10.44 5.46 15.28
CA THR A 88 -11.01 6.46 14.38
C THR A 88 -10.87 6.00 12.94
N VAL A 89 -12.00 5.97 12.21
CA VAL A 89 -12.00 5.69 10.78
C VAL A 89 -11.57 6.93 10.00
N VAL A 90 -10.53 6.77 9.19
CA VAL A 90 -10.08 7.75 8.22
C VAL A 90 -10.88 7.54 6.93
N GLN A 91 -11.49 8.62 6.42
CA GLN A 91 -12.25 8.61 5.16
C GLN A 91 -11.35 8.78 3.96
#